data_AF-A0A9D5J2L2-F1
#
_entry.id   AF-A0A9D5J2L2-F1
#
_cell.length_a   1.000
_cell.length_b   1.000
_cell.length_c   1.000
_cell.angle_alpha   90.00
_cell.angle_beta   90.00
_cell.angle_gamma   90.00
#
_symmetry.space_group_name_H-M   'P 1'
#
loop_
_entity.id
_entity.type
_entity.pdbx_description
1 polymer ?
#
loop_
_entity_poly.entity_id
_entity_poly.type
_entity_poly.pdbx_seq_one_letter_code
_entity_poly.pdbx_strand_id
1 'polypeptide(L)'
;FMPGKMSFEEYFALDGYSFEDQVLKFIVGVSPCMMQRHYLLNRDSVNLFRKKVPSTVFGIEISAGVACTQALKLLLNRGDVTCAPRGLHFDAYLQKMRTTWRPFGNRNPLQRLMFWYIRRKLRPVESAEESAEPGAVPERAS
;
A
#
# COMPACT_ATOMS: atom_id res chain seq x y z
N PHE A 1 -6.15 6.74 12.19
CA PHE A 1 -6.67 5.93 13.32
C PHE A 1 -6.94 6.88 14.47
N MET A 2 -7.96 6.63 15.28
CA MET A 2 -8.35 7.53 16.38
C MET A 2 -8.65 6.71 17.64
N PRO A 3 -8.31 7.20 18.84
CA PRO A 3 -8.75 6.59 20.09
C PRO A 3 -10.28 6.44 20.11
N GLY A 4 -10.79 5.29 20.57
CA GLY A 4 -12.22 5.00 20.59
C GLY A 4 -12.87 4.72 19.23
N LYS A 5 -12.08 4.64 18.15
CA LYS A 5 -12.50 4.14 16.83
C LYS A 5 -11.74 2.86 16.49
N MET A 6 -11.92 2.36 15.27
CA MET A 6 -11.21 1.19 14.78
C MET A 6 -9.69 1.40 14.88
N SER A 7 -9.03 0.45 15.54
CA SER A 7 -7.58 0.41 15.71
C SER A 7 -6.86 -0.01 14.43
N PHE A 8 -5.54 0.17 14.41
CA PHE A 8 -4.69 -0.30 13.30
C PHE A 8 -4.81 -1.81 13.10
N GLU A 9 -4.76 -2.58 14.19
CA GLU A 9 -4.83 -4.03 14.12
C GLU A 9 -6.22 -4.53 13.73
N GLU A 10 -7.30 -3.89 14.19
CA GLU A 10 -8.65 -4.24 13.72
C GLU A 10 -8.84 -3.93 12.22
N TYR A 11 -8.16 -2.91 11.70
CA TYR A 11 -8.25 -2.56 10.29
C TYR A 11 -7.38 -3.46 9.40
N PHE A 12 -6.11 -3.67 9.75
CA PHE A 12 -5.18 -4.43 8.90
C PHE A 12 -5.13 -5.92 9.21
N ALA A 13 -5.44 -6.34 10.43
CA ALA A 13 -5.44 -7.71 10.91
C ALA A 13 -4.14 -8.44 10.51
N LEU A 14 -2.99 -7.93 10.94
CA LEU A 14 -1.66 -8.43 10.55
C LEU A 14 -1.18 -9.56 11.46
N ASP A 15 -1.68 -9.63 12.70
CA ASP A 15 -1.22 -10.60 13.70
C ASP A 15 -1.48 -12.06 13.28
N GLY A 16 -0.49 -12.91 13.53
CA GLY A 16 -0.56 -14.35 13.21
C GLY A 16 -0.27 -14.72 11.75
N TYR A 17 0.21 -13.78 10.93
CA TYR A 17 0.60 -14.02 9.53
C TYR A 17 2.11 -13.93 9.32
N SER A 18 2.62 -14.64 8.30
CA SER A 18 4.02 -14.52 7.85
C SER A 18 4.34 -13.11 7.37
N PHE A 19 5.61 -12.69 7.36
CA PHE A 19 6.01 -11.35 6.92
C PHE A 19 5.51 -11.02 5.50
N GLU A 20 5.59 -11.98 4.58
CA GLU A 20 5.09 -11.80 3.20
C GLU A 20 3.57 -11.60 3.16
N ASP A 21 2.83 -12.39 3.94
CA ASP A 21 1.39 -12.25 4.09
C ASP A 21 1.00 -10.92 4.75
N GLN A 22 1.79 -10.44 5.71
CA GLN A 22 1.59 -9.13 6.36
C GLN A 22 1.78 -8.00 5.34
N VAL A 23 2.85 -8.03 4.54
CA VAL A 23 3.09 -7.04 3.47
C VAL A 23 1.93 -7.04 2.48
N LEU A 24 1.46 -8.23 2.07
CA LEU A 24 0.34 -8.34 1.15
C LEU A 24 -0.95 -7.76 1.76
N LYS A 25 -1.27 -8.10 3.00
CA LYS A 25 -2.42 -7.53 3.73
C LYS A 25 -2.34 -6.02 3.89
N PHE A 26 -1.14 -5.50 4.12
CA PHE A 26 -0.89 -4.08 4.23
C PHE A 26 -1.19 -3.37 2.91
N ILE A 27 -0.65 -3.86 1.78
CA ILE A 27 -0.90 -3.30 0.44
C ILE A 27 -2.42 -3.30 0.13
N VAL A 28 -3.07 -4.41 0.43
CA VAL A 28 -4.51 -4.63 0.26
C VAL A 28 -5.36 -3.68 1.14
N GLY A 29 -4.88 -3.34 2.32
CA GLY A 29 -5.52 -2.39 3.24
C GLY A 29 -5.28 -0.91 2.88
N VAL A 30 -4.08 -0.57 2.38
CA VAL A 30 -3.69 0.80 1.99
C VAL A 30 -4.32 1.21 0.66
N SER A 31 -4.40 0.29 -0.31
CA SER A 31 -4.95 0.59 -1.64
C SER A 31 -6.17 -0.28 -1.98
N PRO A 32 -7.31 -0.07 -1.29
CA PRO A 32 -8.50 -0.89 -1.44
C PRO A 32 -9.15 -0.81 -2.84
N CYS A 33 -9.10 0.36 -3.49
CA CYS A 33 -9.67 0.55 -4.82
C CYS A 33 -8.71 0.18 -5.96
N MET A 34 -7.42 -0.05 -5.65
CA MET A 34 -6.38 -0.34 -6.63
C MET A 34 -6.45 0.54 -7.90
N MET A 35 -6.65 1.86 -7.71
CA MET A 35 -6.83 2.81 -8.82
C MET A 35 -5.63 2.80 -9.77
N GLN A 36 -4.45 2.60 -9.19
CA GLN A 36 -3.19 2.52 -9.88
C GLN A 36 -3.01 1.27 -10.75
N ARG A 37 -3.88 0.25 -10.63
CA ARG A 37 -3.65 -1.02 -11.34
C ARG A 37 -3.59 -0.84 -12.85
N HIS A 38 -4.35 0.10 -13.41
CA HIS A 38 -4.50 0.22 -14.87
C HIS A 38 -3.24 0.73 -15.57
N TYR A 39 -2.43 1.53 -14.88
CA TYR A 39 -1.19 2.09 -15.44
C TYR A 39 0.08 1.48 -14.84
N LEU A 40 -0.01 0.69 -13.76
CA LEU A 40 1.12 -0.06 -13.18
C LEU A 40 1.26 -1.49 -13.73
N LEU A 41 0.56 -1.84 -14.82
CA LEU A 41 0.57 -3.19 -15.41
C LEU A 41 1.90 -3.62 -16.06
N ASN A 42 2.92 -2.77 -16.07
CA ASN A 42 4.30 -3.20 -16.37
C ASN A 42 4.78 -4.11 -15.23
N ARG A 43 4.57 -5.43 -15.41
CA ARG A 43 4.83 -6.50 -14.45
C ARG A 43 6.28 -6.52 -13.93
N ASP A 44 7.22 -6.00 -14.71
CA ASP A 44 8.64 -5.96 -14.35
C ASP A 44 8.98 -4.89 -13.30
N SER A 45 8.09 -3.90 -13.10
CA SER A 45 8.34 -2.76 -12.21
C SER A 45 7.96 -3.00 -10.74
N VAL A 46 7.14 -4.01 -10.46
CA VAL A 46 6.60 -4.28 -9.12
C VAL A 46 7.15 -5.62 -8.62
N ASN A 47 8.30 -5.57 -7.94
CA ASN A 47 8.92 -6.75 -7.36
C ASN A 47 8.83 -6.68 -5.83
N LEU A 48 7.68 -7.10 -5.31
CA LEU A 48 7.36 -7.07 -3.88
C LEU A 48 8.29 -7.98 -3.06
N PHE A 49 8.76 -9.09 -3.65
CA PHE A 49 9.70 -10.02 -3.02
C PHE A 49 11.10 -9.41 -2.89
N ARG A 50 11.53 -8.60 -3.86
CA ARG A 50 12.77 -7.80 -3.76
C ARG A 50 12.59 -6.48 -3.03
N LYS A 51 11.46 -6.27 -2.32
CA LYS A 51 11.11 -5.02 -1.61
C LYS A 51 11.19 -3.78 -2.52
N LYS A 52 11.01 -3.94 -3.84
CA LYS A 52 11.10 -2.86 -4.82
C LYS A 52 9.68 -2.47 -5.25
N VAL A 53 9.22 -1.34 -4.73
CA VAL A 53 7.94 -0.73 -5.10
C VAL A 53 8.25 0.55 -5.90
N PRO A 54 7.64 0.77 -7.07
CA PRO A 54 7.79 2.03 -7.78
C PRO A 54 7.15 3.14 -6.92
N SER A 55 7.98 4.07 -6.45
CA SER A 55 7.54 5.27 -5.74
C SER A 55 7.95 6.50 -6.55
N THR A 56 7.05 7.46 -6.66
CA THR A 56 7.31 8.75 -7.29
C THR A 56 7.44 9.82 -6.20
N VAL A 57 8.37 10.76 -6.39
CA VAL A 57 8.58 11.88 -5.43
C VAL A 57 7.26 12.62 -5.17
N PHE A 58 6.46 12.84 -6.21
CA PHE A 58 5.14 13.47 -6.11
C PHE A 58 4.17 12.73 -5.17
N GLY A 59 4.18 11.38 -5.17
CA GLY A 59 3.33 10.59 -4.29
C GLY A 59 3.70 10.76 -2.81
N ILE A 60 5.00 10.88 -2.52
CA ILE A 60 5.50 11.11 -1.16
C ILE A 60 5.09 12.50 -0.67
N GLU A 61 5.31 13.54 -1.49
CA GLU A 61 4.95 14.92 -1.13
C GLU A 61 3.45 15.08 -0.85
N ILE A 62 2.60 14.51 -1.71
CA ILE A 62 1.14 14.53 -1.52
C ILE A 62 0.76 13.79 -0.23
N SER A 63 1.32 12.61 0.02
CA SER A 63 1.07 11.84 1.24
C SER A 63 1.48 12.62 2.48
N ALA A 64 2.64 13.27 2.47
CA ALA A 64 3.12 14.12 3.55
C ALA A 64 2.19 15.31 3.80
N GLY A 65 1.79 16.04 2.76
CA GLY A 65 0.87 17.18 2.88
C GLY A 65 -0.49 16.78 3.45
N VAL A 66 -1.06 15.66 2.99
CA VAL A 66 -2.31 15.11 3.54
C VAL A 66 -2.12 14.72 5.02
N ALA A 67 -1.05 14.01 5.37
CA ALA A 67 -0.79 13.57 6.73
C ALA A 67 -0.62 14.75 7.71
N CYS A 68 0.19 15.75 7.34
CA CYS A 68 0.38 16.97 8.13
C CYS A 68 -0.94 17.73 8.33
N THR A 69 -1.76 17.84 7.28
CA THR A 69 -3.07 18.50 7.37
C THR A 69 -4.01 17.76 8.31
N GLN A 70 -4.07 16.43 8.24
CA GLN A 70 -4.89 15.64 9.17
C GLN A 70 -4.40 15.77 10.62
N ALA A 71 -3.09 15.76 10.85
CA ALA A 71 -2.52 15.97 12.18
C ALA A 71 -2.87 17.35 12.73
N LEU A 72 -2.77 18.40 11.93
CA LEU A 72 -3.15 19.75 12.32
C LEU A 72 -4.63 19.86 12.67
N LYS A 73 -5.51 19.23 11.89
CA LYS A 73 -6.96 19.19 12.17
C LYS A 73 -7.26 18.51 13.51
N LEU A 74 -6.53 17.44 13.82
CA LEU A 74 -6.65 16.75 15.11
C LEU A 74 -6.17 17.61 16.27
N LEU A 75 -5.01 18.24 16.15
CA LEU A 75 -4.42 19.08 17.19
C LEU A 75 -5.28 20.32 17.50
N LEU A 76 -5.84 20.95 16.47
CA LEU A 76 -6.68 22.15 16.61
C LEU A 76 -8.17 21.83 16.83
N ASN A 77 -8.53 20.54 16.88
CA ASN A 77 -9.92 20.07 16.93
C ASN A 77 -10.83 20.75 15.87
N ARG A 78 -10.33 20.88 14.63
CA ARG A 78 -10.97 21.65 13.56
C ARG A 78 -11.33 20.80 12.35
N GLY A 79 -12.62 20.74 12.05
CA GLY A 79 -13.19 20.08 10.87
C GLY A 79 -13.12 18.54 10.94
N ASP A 80 -13.75 17.89 9.97
CA ASP A 80 -13.93 16.43 10.03
C ASP A 80 -12.67 15.66 9.64
N VAL A 81 -12.23 14.74 10.49
CA VAL A 81 -11.10 13.84 10.22
C VAL A 81 -11.59 12.48 9.78
N THR A 82 -11.19 12.06 8.59
CA THR A 82 -11.50 10.72 8.07
C THR A 82 -10.71 9.69 8.86
N CYS A 83 -11.42 8.86 9.62
CA CYS A 83 -10.85 7.77 10.40
C CYS A 83 -11.39 6.41 9.94
N ALA A 84 -10.60 5.35 10.19
CA ALA A 84 -11.02 3.97 9.97
C ALA A 84 -12.39 3.72 10.64
N PRO A 85 -13.35 3.05 9.97
CA PRO A 85 -13.22 2.22 8.76
C PRO A 85 -13.26 2.97 7.42
N ARG A 86 -13.35 4.31 7.43
CA ARG A 86 -13.27 5.09 6.19
C ARG A 86 -11.83 5.42 5.84
N GLY A 87 -11.51 5.36 4.55
CA GLY A 87 -10.21 5.75 4.01
C GLY A 87 -10.35 6.79 2.91
N LEU A 88 -9.29 7.56 2.69
CA LEU A 88 -9.18 8.48 1.56
C LEU A 88 -8.10 7.96 0.63
N HIS A 89 -8.42 7.77 -0.63
CA HIS A 89 -7.46 7.37 -1.66
C HIS A 89 -7.47 8.43 -2.76
N PHE A 90 -6.36 9.14 -2.89
CA PHE A 90 -6.17 10.14 -3.93
C PHE A 90 -5.13 9.64 -4.93
N ASP A 91 -5.49 9.67 -6.20
CA ASP A 91 -4.64 9.33 -7.32
C ASP A 91 -4.41 10.58 -8.16
N ALA A 92 -3.18 11.10 -8.12
CA ALA A 92 -2.80 12.32 -8.82
C ALA A 92 -2.73 12.13 -10.34
N TYR A 93 -2.38 10.93 -10.81
CA TYR A 93 -2.26 10.64 -12.24
C TYR A 93 -3.64 10.60 -12.91
N LEU A 94 -4.60 9.94 -12.26
CA LEU A 94 -5.99 9.89 -12.71
C LEU A 94 -6.82 11.11 -12.27
N GLN A 95 -6.24 12.00 -11.46
CA GLN A 95 -6.90 13.16 -10.86
C GLN A 95 -8.22 12.79 -10.15
N LYS A 96 -8.23 11.65 -9.45
CA LYS A 96 -9.44 11.11 -8.82
C LYS A 96 -9.23 10.93 -7.32
N MET A 97 -10.23 11.33 -6.56
CA MET A 97 -10.32 11.08 -5.12
C MET A 97 -11.46 10.10 -4.86
N ARG A 98 -11.17 9.03 -4.11
CA ARG A 98 -12.16 8.03 -3.69
C ARG A 98 -12.14 7.92 -2.18
N THR A 99 -13.31 8.07 -1.58
CA THR A 99 -13.53 7.69 -0.18
C THR A 99 -13.91 6.22 -0.14
N THR A 100 -13.22 5.44 0.67
CA THR A 100 -13.53 4.03 0.90
C THR A 100 -14.25 3.85 2.22
N TRP A 101 -15.11 2.84 2.29
CA TRP A 101 -15.75 2.42 3.53
C TRP A 101 -15.56 0.92 3.69
N ARG A 102 -14.86 0.51 4.75
CA ARG A 102 -14.43 -0.86 5.00
C ARG A 102 -14.87 -1.33 6.38
N PRO A 103 -16.15 -1.69 6.57
CA PRO A 103 -16.59 -2.25 7.84
C PRO A 103 -15.78 -3.53 8.12
N PHE A 104 -15.32 -3.68 9.37
CA PHE A 104 -14.48 -4.79 9.84
C PHE A 104 -13.08 -4.90 9.20
N GLY A 105 -12.60 -3.88 8.49
CA GLY A 105 -11.24 -3.85 7.95
C GLY A 105 -10.91 -5.05 7.06
N ASN A 106 -9.73 -5.62 7.27
CA ASN A 106 -9.23 -6.79 6.54
C ASN A 106 -9.88 -8.12 6.96
N ARG A 107 -10.71 -8.12 8.02
CA ARG A 107 -11.52 -9.29 8.41
C ARG A 107 -12.78 -9.43 7.55
N ASN A 108 -13.12 -8.42 6.75
CA ASN A 108 -14.24 -8.46 5.82
C ASN A 108 -14.07 -9.61 4.81
N PRO A 109 -15.12 -10.44 4.56
CA PRO A 109 -15.04 -11.56 3.62
C PRO A 109 -14.56 -11.16 2.21
N LEU A 110 -14.95 -9.98 1.71
CA LEU A 110 -14.48 -9.49 0.41
C LEU A 110 -12.96 -9.27 0.39
N GLN A 111 -12.40 -8.79 1.50
CA GLN A 111 -10.97 -8.56 1.60
C GLN A 111 -10.19 -9.86 1.77
N ARG A 112 -10.74 -10.82 2.52
CA ARG A 112 -10.16 -12.17 2.63
C ARG A 112 -10.08 -12.85 1.27
N LEU A 113 -11.12 -12.70 0.43
CA LEU A 113 -11.12 -13.20 -0.94
C LEU A 113 -10.04 -12.52 -1.80
N MET A 114 -9.93 -11.18 -1.71
CA MET A 114 -8.91 -10.44 -2.46
C MET A 114 -7.49 -10.81 -2.03
N PHE A 115 -7.25 -10.96 -0.72
CA PHE A 115 -5.99 -11.45 -0.18
C PHE A 115 -5.66 -12.85 -0.70
N TRP A 116 -6.61 -13.78 -0.65
CA TRP A 116 -6.44 -15.13 -1.19
C TRP A 116 -6.10 -15.12 -2.69
N TYR A 117 -6.80 -14.28 -3.48
CA TYR A 117 -6.55 -14.13 -4.90
C TYR A 117 -5.14 -13.62 -5.20
N ILE A 118 -4.72 -12.55 -4.53
CA ILE A 118 -3.40 -11.95 -4.76
C ILE A 118 -2.30 -12.89 -4.27
N ARG A 119 -2.48 -13.56 -3.12
CA ARG A 119 -1.54 -14.58 -2.62
C ARG A 119 -1.35 -15.73 -3.61
N ARG A 120 -2.42 -16.14 -4.30
CA ARG A 120 -2.33 -17.17 -5.35
C ARG A 120 -1.62 -16.67 -6.60
N LYS A 121 -1.78 -15.41 -6.98
CA LYS A 121 -1.12 -14.80 -8.15
C LYS A 121 0.35 -14.45 -7.94
N LEU A 122 0.72 -14.04 -6.73
CA LEU A 122 2.08 -13.68 -6.35
C LEU A 122 2.89 -14.85 -5.81
N ARG A 123 2.30 -16.05 -5.70
CA ARG A 123 3.04 -17.24 -5.24
C ARG A 123 4.29 -17.38 -6.13
N PRO A 124 5.50 -17.38 -5.55
CA PRO A 124 6.72 -17.45 -6.34
C PRO A 124 6.66 -18.69 -7.23
N VAL A 125 7.02 -18.52 -8.50
CA VAL A 125 7.59 -19.62 -9.26
C VAL A 125 8.92 -19.90 -8.55
N GLU A 126 8.93 -20.93 -7.72
CA GLU A 126 10.15 -21.44 -7.08
C GLU A 126 10.95 -22.15 -8.18
N SER A 127 11.64 -21.38 -9.03
CA SER A 127 12.54 -21.92 -10.05
C SER A 127 13.51 -20.85 -10.55
N ALA A 128 14.80 -21.08 -10.26
CA ALA A 128 15.98 -20.68 -11.02
C ALA A 128 16.13 -19.20 -11.43
N GLU A 129 17.03 -18.48 -10.74
CA GLU A 129 18.11 -17.70 -11.36
C GLU A 129 19.02 -17.14 -10.26
N GLU A 130 19.77 -18.06 -9.66
CA GLU A 130 21.04 -17.78 -9.01
C GLU A 130 22.12 -17.86 -10.09
N SER A 131 22.34 -16.76 -10.84
CA SER A 131 23.58 -16.48 -11.58
C SER A 131 23.44 -15.23 -12.46
N ALA A 132 23.77 -14.07 -11.93
CA ALA A 132 24.33 -12.96 -12.71
C ALA A 132 25.03 -12.00 -11.75
N GLU A 133 26.36 -12.03 -11.76
CA GLU A 133 27.24 -11.16 -10.98
C GLU A 133 27.03 -9.66 -11.28
N PRO A 134 27.36 -8.76 -10.32
CA PRO A 134 27.29 -7.32 -10.53
C PRO A 134 28.44 -6.84 -11.43
N GLY A 135 28.13 -6.60 -12.71
CA GLY A 135 29.04 -5.99 -13.68
C GLY A 135 29.43 -4.56 -13.31
N ALA A 136 30.72 -4.28 -13.48
CA ALA A 136 31.48 -3.09 -13.11
C ALA A 136 30.90 -1.73 -13.58
N VAL A 137 31.09 -0.71 -12.74
CA VAL A 137 30.95 0.71 -13.10
C VAL A 137 32.19 1.13 -13.89
N PRO A 138 32.09 1.64 -15.13
CA PRO A 138 33.24 2.22 -15.80
C PRO A 138 33.56 3.57 -15.17
N GLU A 139 34.77 3.65 -14.63
CA GLU A 139 35.50 4.84 -14.22
C GLU A 139 35.52 5.86 -15.38
N ARG A 140 34.90 7.03 -15.19
CA ARG A 140 35.09 8.16 -16.12
C ARG A 140 36.33 8.93 -15.66
N ALA A 141 37.37 8.82 -16.46
CA ALA A 141 38.58 9.63 -16.39
C ALA A 141 38.26 11.12 -16.59
N SER A 142 38.88 11.94 -15.73
CA SER A 142 39.34 13.34 -15.90
C SER A 142 38.49 14.32 -16.71
#